data_AF-A0A0D6DSS6-F1
#
_entry.id   AF-A0A0D6DSS6-F1
#
_cell.length_a   1.000
_cell.length_b   1.000
_cell.length_c   1.000
_cell.angle_alpha   90.00
_cell.angle_beta   90.00
_cell.angle_gamma   90.00
#
_symmetry.space_group_name_H-M   'P 1'
#
loop_
_entity.id
_entity.type
_entity.pdbx_description
1 polymer ?
#
loop_
_entity_poly.entity_id
_entity_poly.type
_entity_poly.pdbx_seq_one_letter_code
_entity_poly.pdbx_strand_id
1 'polypeptide(L)'
;ALIWSKMSTGLPIDIKSSMKGQNYISFCRLDIDIHKNVPHIHLHEKRENNDHWHGAEIQVIIEGSWTTHRSRILHYMRQMAVITPYAQFLFRFLSDAADKNLTIKFARRTDVMPPVPLLTKHHPSAVDLLLIKRLITDTTKPNLLQFLQHEFVNISKAHADRLIGEMGPDFNAKTTVNTLTSQQLVRIHQLFRQAKFDDPSGN
;
A
#
# COMPACT_ATOMS: atom_id res chain seq x y z
N ALA A 1 2.64 14.22 -3.76
CA ALA A 1 3.14 15.27 -2.85
C ALA A 1 4.61 15.61 -3.14
N LEU A 2 5.55 14.69 -2.97
CA LEU A 2 7.00 14.94 -3.18
C LEU A 2 7.32 15.52 -4.57
N ILE A 3 6.85 14.88 -5.65
CA ILE A 3 7.11 15.35 -7.02
C ILE A 3 6.54 16.76 -7.25
N TRP A 4 5.31 17.02 -6.79
CA TRP A 4 4.69 18.35 -6.91
C TRP A 4 5.44 19.42 -6.12
N SER A 5 5.88 19.11 -4.89
CA SER A 5 6.68 20.01 -4.06
C SER A 5 7.99 20.38 -4.76
N LYS A 6 8.70 19.40 -5.32
CA LYS A 6 9.92 19.64 -6.09
C LYS A 6 9.66 20.45 -7.36
N MET A 7 8.57 20.19 -8.08
CA MET A 7 8.24 20.94 -9.30
C MET A 7 7.83 22.40 -9.01
N SER A 8 7.05 22.63 -7.95
CA SER A 8 6.55 23.97 -7.60
C SER A 8 7.58 24.82 -6.87
N THR A 9 8.29 24.25 -5.89
CA THR A 9 9.19 25.02 -5.01
C THR A 9 10.67 24.67 -5.17
N GLY A 10 10.99 23.50 -5.73
CA GLY A 10 12.37 23.00 -5.79
C GLY A 10 12.98 22.62 -4.44
N LEU A 11 12.27 22.81 -3.32
CA LEU A 11 12.79 22.60 -1.98
C LEU A 11 12.70 21.12 -1.57
N PRO A 12 13.66 20.62 -0.77
CA PRO A 12 13.60 19.27 -0.23
C PRO A 12 12.50 19.13 0.83
N ILE A 13 12.09 17.90 1.09
CA ILE A 13 11.15 17.58 2.17
C ILE A 13 11.90 17.11 3.42
N ASP A 14 11.32 17.40 4.58
CA ASP A 14 11.85 16.97 5.87
C ASP A 14 10.95 15.87 6.45
N ILE A 15 11.57 14.75 6.83
CA ILE A 15 10.90 13.59 7.40
C ILE A 15 11.53 13.28 8.75
N LYS A 16 10.70 13.15 9.78
CA LYS A 16 11.09 12.71 11.12
C LYS A 16 10.31 11.45 11.46
N SER A 17 10.97 10.37 11.85
CA SER A 17 10.29 9.14 12.25
C SER A 17 10.98 8.38 13.38
N SER A 18 10.18 7.68 14.17
CA SER A 18 10.66 6.79 15.23
C SER A 18 9.67 5.67 15.50
N MET A 19 10.16 4.44 15.64
CA MET A 19 9.34 3.27 15.98
C MET A 19 9.07 3.21 17.48
N LYS A 20 8.02 2.48 17.86
CA LYS A 20 7.73 2.25 19.29
C LYS A 20 8.91 1.54 19.97
N GLY A 21 9.40 2.11 21.06
CA GLY A 21 10.55 1.57 21.82
C GLY A 21 11.93 1.98 21.30
N GLN A 22 12.01 2.77 20.24
CA GLN A 22 13.28 3.23 19.68
C GLN A 22 13.81 4.46 20.45
N ASN A 23 15.08 4.42 20.85
CA ASN A 23 15.74 5.48 21.63
C ASN A 23 16.29 6.64 20.78
N TYR A 24 16.07 6.61 19.47
CA TYR A 24 16.44 7.70 18.57
C TYR A 24 15.32 8.02 17.58
N ILE A 25 15.37 9.22 17.06
CA ILE A 25 14.53 9.73 15.99
C ILE A 25 15.40 9.84 14.73
N SER A 26 14.96 9.20 13.65
CA SER A 26 15.58 9.38 12.33
C SER A 26 15.06 10.65 11.69
N PHE A 27 15.96 11.59 11.38
CA PHE A 27 15.66 12.77 10.58
C PHE A 27 16.27 12.60 9.19
N CYS A 28 15.47 12.82 8.16
CA CYS A 28 15.91 12.75 6.77
C CYS A 28 15.40 13.94 5.98
N ARG A 29 16.31 14.69 5.37
CA ARG A 29 16.02 15.70 4.36
C ARG A 29 16.34 15.13 2.99
N LEU A 30 15.33 14.98 2.15
CA LEU A 30 15.49 14.35 0.84
C LEU A 30 14.68 15.06 -0.23
N ASP A 31 15.12 14.90 -1.47
CA ASP A 31 14.32 15.14 -2.66
C ASP A 31 14.47 13.96 -3.64
N ILE A 32 13.94 14.09 -4.87
CA ILE A 32 13.95 13.00 -5.87
C ILE A 32 14.67 13.45 -7.14
N ASP A 33 15.60 12.64 -7.65
CA ASP A 33 16.05 12.76 -9.04
C ASP A 33 14.98 12.15 -9.95
N ILE A 34 14.25 13.01 -10.65
CA ILE A 34 13.11 12.63 -11.48
C ILE A 34 13.56 11.81 -12.70
N HIS A 35 14.75 12.07 -13.24
CA HIS A 35 15.24 11.39 -14.43
C HIS A 35 15.66 9.95 -14.12
N LYS A 36 16.34 9.77 -12.99
CA LYS A 36 16.81 8.45 -12.55
C LYS A 36 15.79 7.70 -11.69
N ASN A 37 14.73 8.38 -11.26
CA ASN A 37 13.75 7.87 -10.29
C ASN A 37 14.41 7.32 -9.01
N VAL A 38 15.39 8.06 -8.49
CA VAL A 38 16.10 7.71 -7.25
C VAL A 38 15.98 8.83 -6.22
N PRO A 39 15.87 8.50 -4.91
CA PRO A 39 15.93 9.51 -3.87
C PRO A 39 17.32 10.14 -3.83
N HIS A 40 17.36 11.44 -3.62
CA HIS A 40 18.59 12.18 -3.38
C HIS A 40 18.54 12.72 -1.93
N ILE A 41 19.43 12.17 -1.11
CA ILE A 41 19.45 12.40 0.34
C ILE A 41 20.43 13.53 0.62
N HIS A 42 19.93 14.65 1.15
CA HIS A 42 20.75 15.80 1.53
C HIS A 42 21.33 15.63 2.92
N LEU A 43 20.53 15.10 3.84
CA LEU A 43 20.92 14.87 5.22
C LEU A 43 20.14 13.67 5.76
N HIS A 44 20.86 12.77 6.42
CA HIS A 44 20.25 11.68 7.20
C HIS A 44 21.01 11.53 8.50
N GLU A 45 20.33 11.80 9.60
CA GLU A 45 20.93 11.75 10.94
C GLU A 45 19.97 11.12 11.95
N LYS A 46 20.54 10.65 13.06
CA LYS A 46 19.82 10.11 14.20
C LYS A 46 19.97 11.09 15.36
N ARG A 47 18.84 11.52 15.92
CA ARG A 47 18.78 12.38 17.10
C ARG A 47 18.28 11.57 18.28
N GLU A 48 18.70 11.90 19.50
CA GLU A 48 18.23 11.22 20.71
C GLU A 48 16.70 11.40 20.89
N ASN A 49 16.04 10.36 21.41
CA ASN A 49 14.58 10.35 21.63
C ASN A 49 14.25 10.33 23.13
N ASN A 50 14.62 11.41 23.82
CA ASN A 50 14.44 11.51 25.28
C ASN A 50 12.96 11.53 25.70
N ASP A 51 12.07 12.01 24.82
CA ASP A 51 10.63 12.09 25.07
C ASP A 51 9.86 10.80 24.73
N HIS A 52 10.56 9.74 24.31
CA HIS A 52 9.95 8.48 23.82
C HIS A 52 8.89 8.69 22.73
N TRP A 53 9.08 9.72 21.89
CA TRP A 53 8.17 10.01 20.79
C TRP A 53 8.19 8.89 19.75
N HIS A 54 7.03 8.52 19.23
CA HIS A 54 6.91 7.54 18.15
C HIS A 54 5.92 8.02 17.10
N GLY A 55 6.17 7.67 15.84
CA GLY A 55 5.35 8.07 14.71
C GLY A 55 6.18 8.57 13.54
N ALA A 56 5.51 9.27 12.64
CA ALA A 56 6.13 9.92 11.49
C ALA A 56 5.55 11.32 11.32
N GLU A 57 6.42 12.29 11.10
CA GLU A 57 6.11 13.67 10.76
C GLU A 57 6.75 13.99 9.42
N ILE A 58 5.98 14.61 8.54
CA ILE A 58 6.41 14.97 7.18
C ILE A 58 6.12 16.45 7.00
N GLN A 59 7.15 17.22 6.68
CA GLN A 59 7.05 18.63 6.34
C GLN A 59 7.37 18.81 4.86
N VAL A 60 6.47 19.50 4.17
CA VAL A 60 6.54 19.73 2.73
C VAL A 60 6.16 21.17 2.47
N ILE A 61 6.93 21.84 1.60
CA ILE A 61 6.62 23.19 1.12
C ILE A 61 6.02 23.03 -0.29
N ILE A 62 4.84 23.59 -0.49
CA ILE A 62 4.13 23.55 -1.77
C ILE A 62 3.53 24.92 -2.07
N GLU A 63 3.44 25.23 -3.35
CA GLU A 63 2.60 26.32 -3.82
C GLU A 63 1.12 25.87 -3.81
N GLY A 64 0.23 26.76 -3.36
CA GLY A 64 -1.20 26.47 -3.31
C GLY A 64 -2.05 27.67 -2.88
N SER A 65 -3.34 27.60 -3.17
CA SER A 65 -4.33 28.64 -2.80
C SER A 65 -5.25 28.16 -1.68
N TRP A 66 -5.02 28.67 -0.47
CA TRP A 66 -5.86 28.38 0.70
C TRP A 66 -7.28 28.93 0.54
N THR A 67 -7.43 30.17 0.06
CA THR A 67 -8.75 30.83 -0.07
C THR A 67 -9.69 30.03 -0.97
N THR A 68 -9.18 29.49 -2.08
CA THR A 68 -9.97 28.68 -3.02
C THR A 68 -10.31 27.29 -2.47
N HIS A 69 -9.41 26.66 -1.71
CA HIS A 69 -9.53 25.23 -1.37
C HIS A 69 -9.89 24.95 0.10
N ARG A 70 -9.95 25.98 0.95
CA ARG A 70 -10.29 25.87 2.38
C ARG A 70 -11.53 25.01 2.61
N SER A 71 -12.62 25.28 1.90
CA SER A 71 -13.88 24.54 2.08
C SER A 71 -13.72 23.04 1.79
N ARG A 72 -12.97 22.68 0.75
CA ARG A 72 -12.72 21.29 0.36
C ARG A 72 -11.84 20.56 1.38
N ILE A 73 -10.78 21.22 1.88
CA ILE A 73 -9.91 20.67 2.92
C ILE A 73 -10.71 20.38 4.18
N LEU A 74 -11.52 21.35 4.63
CA LEU A 74 -12.35 21.18 5.81
C LEU A 74 -13.43 20.11 5.62
N HIS A 75 -14.00 20.00 4.42
CA HIS A 75 -14.96 18.96 4.10
C HIS A 75 -14.33 17.56 4.17
N TYR A 76 -13.16 17.37 3.57
CA TYR A 76 -12.41 16.12 3.65
C TYR A 76 -12.10 15.72 5.10
N MET A 77 -11.58 16.65 5.91
CA MET A 77 -11.28 16.38 7.33
C MET A 77 -12.53 16.01 8.13
N ARG A 78 -13.68 16.63 7.82
CA ARG A 78 -14.98 16.27 8.44
C ARG A 78 -15.42 14.86 8.04
N GLN A 79 -15.34 14.51 6.76
CA GLN A 79 -15.68 13.17 6.27
C GLN A 79 -14.80 12.11 6.95
N MET A 80 -13.49 12.35 7.03
CA MET A 80 -12.56 11.46 7.73
C MET A 80 -12.91 11.29 9.20
N ALA A 81 -13.23 12.38 9.91
CA ALA A 81 -13.63 12.33 11.32
C ALA A 81 -14.94 11.55 11.54
N VAL A 82 -15.84 11.51 10.56
CA VAL A 82 -17.09 10.74 10.63
C VAL A 82 -16.82 9.24 10.45
N ILE A 83 -16.01 8.85 9.46
CA ILE A 83 -15.78 7.43 9.14
C ILE A 83 -14.71 6.77 10.02
N THR A 84 -13.85 7.56 10.68
CA THR A 84 -12.81 7.06 11.60
C THR A 84 -13.01 7.57 13.03
N PRO A 85 -14.09 7.15 13.72
CA PRO A 85 -14.42 7.65 15.06
C PRO A 85 -13.37 7.29 16.12
N TYR A 86 -12.47 6.35 15.81
CA TYR A 86 -11.34 5.93 16.66
C TYR A 86 -10.11 6.85 16.55
N ALA A 87 -10.09 7.78 15.59
CA ALA A 87 -9.00 8.71 15.39
C ALA A 87 -9.30 10.10 16.00
N GLN A 88 -8.24 10.83 16.34
CA GLN A 88 -8.32 12.25 16.69
C GLN A 88 -7.57 13.06 15.63
N PHE A 89 -8.20 14.11 15.11
CA PHE A 89 -7.58 15.01 14.15
C PHE A 89 -7.44 16.41 14.75
N LEU A 90 -6.27 17.01 14.59
CA LEU A 90 -6.02 18.42 14.89
C LEU A 90 -5.58 19.11 13.60
N PHE A 91 -6.43 19.99 13.07
CA PHE A 91 -6.11 20.81 11.92
C PHE A 91 -5.80 22.24 12.38
N ARG A 92 -4.64 22.76 11.97
CA ARG A 92 -4.22 24.13 12.22
C ARG A 92 -3.81 24.78 10.91
N PHE A 93 -4.45 25.89 10.58
CA PHE A 93 -4.02 26.79 9.53
C PHE A 93 -3.46 28.06 10.17
N LEU A 94 -2.23 28.39 9.81
CA LEU A 94 -1.52 29.57 10.29
C LEU A 94 -1.25 30.48 9.09
N SER A 95 -1.65 31.74 9.20
CA SER A 95 -1.41 32.80 8.23
C SER A 95 -0.58 33.89 8.88
N ASP A 96 0.07 34.73 8.06
CA ASP A 96 0.78 35.92 8.53
C ASP A 96 -0.12 36.88 9.33
N ALA A 97 -1.43 36.88 9.04
CA ALA A 97 -2.42 37.63 9.79
C ALA A 97 -3.12 36.72 10.82
N ALA A 98 -2.89 36.98 12.11
CA ALA A 98 -3.33 36.11 13.20
C ALA A 98 -4.87 35.94 13.29
N ASP A 99 -5.64 36.92 12.83
CA ASP A 99 -7.10 36.90 12.73
C ASP A 99 -7.62 35.85 11.73
N LYS A 100 -6.77 35.44 10.78
CA LYS A 100 -7.09 34.41 9.77
C LYS A 100 -6.71 32.99 10.20
N ASN A 101 -6.05 32.85 11.36
CA ASN A 101 -5.69 31.54 11.89
C ASN A 101 -6.94 30.71 12.19
N LEU A 102 -6.85 29.40 11.93
CA LEU A 102 -7.96 28.49 12.15
C LEU A 102 -7.44 27.24 12.84
N THR A 103 -8.02 26.90 13.98
CA THR A 103 -7.77 25.62 14.66
C THR A 103 -9.07 24.85 14.77
N ILE A 104 -9.08 23.60 14.31
CA ILE A 104 -10.21 22.70 14.42
C ILE A 104 -9.73 21.38 14.99
N LYS A 105 -10.38 20.94 16.07
CA LYS A 105 -10.15 19.65 16.70
C LYS A 105 -11.36 18.74 16.47
N PHE A 106 -11.13 17.58 15.88
CA PHE A 106 -12.09 16.48 15.81
C PHE A 106 -11.69 15.44 16.86
N ALA A 107 -12.41 15.43 17.98
CA ALA A 107 -12.14 14.52 19.08
C ALA A 107 -12.51 13.08 18.72
N ARG A 108 -11.72 12.14 19.23
CA ARG A 108 -12.04 10.71 19.19
C ARG A 108 -13.40 10.45 19.85
N ARG A 109 -14.19 9.55 19.26
CA ARG A 109 -15.53 9.16 19.72
C ARG A 109 -15.60 7.74 20.31
N THR A 110 -14.65 6.87 19.96
CA THR A 110 -14.57 5.51 20.49
C THR A 110 -13.10 5.08 20.60
N ASP A 111 -12.76 4.24 21.57
CA ASP A 111 -11.44 3.60 21.64
C ASP A 111 -11.43 2.21 20.98
N VAL A 112 -12.58 1.75 20.47
CA VAL A 112 -12.70 0.47 19.75
C VAL A 112 -12.14 0.63 18.34
N MET A 113 -11.01 -0.03 18.09
CA MET A 113 -10.41 -0.12 16.75
C MET A 113 -11.08 -1.25 15.94
N PRO A 114 -11.30 -1.05 14.63
CA PRO A 114 -11.66 -2.15 13.74
C PRO A 114 -10.53 -3.19 13.70
N PRO A 115 -10.82 -4.45 13.33
CA PRO A 115 -9.79 -5.46 13.13
C PRO A 115 -8.78 -4.98 12.08
N VAL A 116 -7.51 -5.30 12.30
CA VAL A 116 -6.43 -4.94 11.36
C VAL A 116 -6.62 -5.78 10.09
N PRO A 117 -6.59 -5.16 8.89
CA PRO A 117 -6.70 -5.90 7.66
C PRO A 117 -5.53 -6.88 7.53
N LEU A 118 -5.85 -8.13 7.18
CA LEU A 118 -4.85 -9.18 6.98
C LEU A 118 -4.40 -9.20 5.52
N LEU A 119 -3.11 -9.47 5.31
CA LEU A 119 -2.60 -9.69 3.96
C LEU A 119 -3.16 -11.00 3.43
N THR A 120 -3.89 -10.93 2.33
CA THR A 120 -4.45 -12.09 1.64
C THR A 120 -3.78 -12.31 0.28
N LYS A 121 -3.81 -13.55 -0.20
CA LYS A 121 -3.30 -13.94 -1.52
C LYS A 121 -4.27 -13.50 -2.62
N HIS A 122 -3.86 -13.65 -3.87
CA HIS A 122 -4.68 -13.20 -4.99
C HIS A 122 -5.85 -14.15 -5.25
N HIS A 123 -7.01 -13.58 -5.56
CA HIS A 123 -8.16 -14.36 -6.00
C HIS A 123 -7.99 -14.77 -7.48
N PRO A 124 -8.16 -16.06 -7.86
CA PRO A 124 -7.91 -16.55 -9.22
C PRO A 124 -8.66 -15.78 -10.31
N SER A 125 -9.90 -15.38 -10.08
CA SER A 125 -10.69 -14.65 -11.08
C SER A 125 -10.23 -13.21 -11.33
N ALA A 126 -9.38 -12.65 -10.45
CA ALA A 126 -8.94 -11.26 -10.51
C ALA A 126 -7.49 -11.09 -10.98
N VAL A 127 -6.80 -12.18 -11.33
CA VAL A 127 -5.40 -12.12 -11.75
C VAL A 127 -5.26 -11.95 -13.25
N ASP A 128 -4.22 -11.22 -13.66
CA ASP A 128 -3.82 -11.09 -15.06
C ASP A 128 -2.59 -11.96 -15.37
N LEU A 129 -2.23 -12.02 -16.65
CA LEU A 129 -1.07 -12.80 -17.11
C LEU A 129 0.27 -12.29 -16.56
N LEU A 130 0.39 -10.98 -16.33
CA LEU A 130 1.65 -10.38 -15.88
C LEU A 130 1.89 -10.70 -14.40
N LEU A 131 0.82 -10.69 -13.60
CA LEU A 131 0.79 -11.11 -12.22
C LEU A 131 1.10 -12.59 -12.09
N ILE A 132 0.50 -13.46 -12.91
CA ILE A 132 0.84 -14.89 -12.90
C ILE A 132 2.34 -15.09 -13.19
N LYS A 133 2.88 -14.42 -14.22
CA LYS A 133 4.33 -14.48 -14.53
C LYS A 133 5.20 -14.03 -13.36
N ARG A 134 4.80 -12.94 -12.70
CA ARG A 134 5.50 -12.43 -11.52
C ARG A 134 5.45 -13.42 -10.36
N LEU A 135 4.26 -13.97 -10.06
CA LEU A 135 4.09 -14.97 -9.01
C LEU A 135 4.91 -16.24 -9.27
N ILE A 136 5.05 -16.65 -10.53
CA ILE A 136 5.92 -17.77 -10.91
C ILE A 136 7.39 -17.45 -10.63
N THR A 137 7.83 -16.22 -10.87
CA THR A 137 9.22 -15.82 -10.60
C THR A 137 9.50 -15.73 -9.09
N ASP A 138 8.51 -15.28 -8.32
CA ASP A 138 8.65 -15.01 -6.89
C ASP A 138 8.32 -16.22 -5.99
N THR A 139 7.64 -17.25 -6.52
CA THR A 139 7.15 -18.39 -5.72
C THR A 139 8.28 -19.30 -5.23
N THR A 140 8.09 -19.82 -4.02
CA THR A 140 8.95 -20.89 -3.46
C THR A 140 8.41 -22.29 -3.76
N LYS A 141 7.25 -22.40 -4.43
CA LYS A 141 6.59 -23.68 -4.69
C LYS A 141 7.13 -24.32 -5.97
N PRO A 142 7.72 -25.53 -5.90
CA PRO A 142 8.39 -26.13 -7.04
C PRO A 142 7.44 -26.60 -8.14
N ASN A 143 6.23 -27.04 -7.80
CA ASN A 143 5.31 -27.67 -8.75
C ASN A 143 3.97 -26.94 -8.89
N LEU A 144 3.33 -27.14 -10.04
CA LEU A 144 2.09 -26.47 -10.43
C LEU A 144 0.95 -26.67 -9.42
N LEU A 145 0.81 -27.86 -8.86
CA LEU A 145 -0.23 -28.14 -7.86
C LEU A 145 -0.07 -27.25 -6.62
N GLN A 146 1.16 -27.20 -6.08
CA GLN A 146 1.47 -26.38 -4.93
C GLN A 146 1.38 -24.88 -5.23
N PHE A 147 1.75 -24.46 -6.44
CA PHE A 147 1.60 -23.09 -6.88
C PHE A 147 0.13 -22.65 -6.86
N LEU A 148 -0.75 -23.42 -7.50
CA LEU A 148 -2.19 -23.11 -7.54
C LEU A 148 -2.80 -23.10 -6.14
N GLN A 149 -2.39 -24.02 -5.27
CA GLN A 149 -2.91 -24.12 -3.91
C GLN A 149 -2.45 -22.99 -2.98
N HIS A 150 -1.22 -22.50 -3.14
CA HIS A 150 -0.60 -21.62 -2.13
C HIS A 150 -0.39 -20.17 -2.57
N GLU A 151 -0.38 -19.88 -3.87
CA GLU A 151 -0.27 -18.49 -4.36
C GLU A 151 -1.61 -17.80 -4.57
N PHE A 152 -2.71 -18.57 -4.54
CA PHE A 152 -4.06 -18.04 -4.70
C PHE A 152 -4.95 -18.42 -3.52
N VAL A 153 -5.94 -17.57 -3.24
CA VAL A 153 -7.01 -17.89 -2.28
C VAL A 153 -8.03 -18.83 -2.92
N ASN A 154 -8.78 -19.56 -2.07
CA ASN A 154 -9.93 -20.38 -2.47
C ASN A 154 -9.61 -21.51 -3.47
N ILE A 155 -8.34 -21.95 -3.55
CA ILE A 155 -7.95 -23.15 -4.27
C ILE A 155 -7.50 -24.21 -3.27
N SER A 156 -8.37 -25.18 -2.99
CA SER A 156 -8.00 -26.39 -2.25
C SER A 156 -7.18 -27.32 -3.13
N LYS A 157 -6.45 -28.27 -2.52
CA LYS A 157 -5.68 -29.29 -3.27
C LYS A 157 -6.55 -30.04 -4.28
N ALA A 158 -7.73 -30.50 -3.87
CA ALA A 158 -8.66 -31.21 -4.75
C ALA A 158 -9.24 -30.33 -5.86
N HIS A 159 -9.30 -29.00 -5.66
CA HIS A 159 -9.70 -28.07 -6.71
C HIS A 159 -8.54 -27.83 -7.68
N ALA A 160 -7.31 -27.65 -7.17
CA ALA A 160 -6.12 -27.51 -8.01
C ALA A 160 -5.91 -28.75 -8.91
N ASP A 161 -6.05 -29.96 -8.38
CA ASP A 161 -5.96 -31.19 -9.18
C ASP A 161 -7.00 -31.23 -10.32
N ARG A 162 -8.24 -30.79 -10.04
CA ARG A 162 -9.30 -30.67 -11.04
C ARG A 162 -8.97 -29.63 -12.11
N LEU A 163 -8.52 -28.44 -11.70
CA LEU A 163 -8.13 -27.37 -12.62
C LEU A 163 -7.00 -27.82 -13.55
N ILE A 164 -5.98 -28.51 -13.02
CA ILE A 164 -4.88 -29.04 -13.83
C ILE A 164 -5.40 -30.04 -14.86
N GLY A 165 -6.35 -30.91 -14.49
CA GLY A 165 -7.02 -31.81 -15.44
C GLY A 165 -7.77 -31.08 -16.55
N GLU A 166 -8.45 -29.98 -16.23
CA GLU A 166 -9.20 -29.15 -17.20
C GLU A 166 -8.28 -28.32 -18.12
N MET A 167 -7.05 -28.03 -17.69
CA MET A 167 -6.08 -27.30 -18.52
C MET A 167 -5.62 -28.13 -19.74
N GLY A 168 -5.59 -29.46 -19.62
CA GLY A 168 -5.29 -30.40 -20.71
C GLY A 168 -4.06 -31.27 -20.46
N PRO A 169 -3.69 -32.15 -21.41
CA PRO A 169 -2.62 -33.14 -21.26
C PRO A 169 -1.22 -32.53 -21.11
N ASP A 170 -1.04 -31.28 -21.53
CA ASP A 170 0.21 -30.53 -21.41
C ASP A 170 0.50 -30.06 -19.97
N PHE A 171 -0.40 -30.35 -19.02
CA PHE A 171 -0.28 -29.96 -17.63
C PHE A 171 -0.22 -31.19 -16.72
N ASN A 172 0.73 -31.18 -15.78
CA ASN A 172 0.87 -32.20 -14.75
C ASN A 172 1.02 -31.50 -13.39
N ALA A 173 0.44 -32.09 -12.34
CA ALA A 173 0.60 -31.64 -10.96
C ALA A 173 2.07 -31.47 -10.55
N LYS A 174 2.97 -32.30 -11.10
CA LYS A 174 4.41 -32.28 -10.86
C LYS A 174 5.20 -31.36 -11.78
N THR A 175 4.56 -30.71 -12.75
CA THR A 175 5.25 -29.78 -13.67
C THR A 175 5.91 -28.68 -12.87
N THR A 176 7.20 -28.43 -13.16
CA THR A 176 7.95 -27.35 -12.54
C THR A 176 7.38 -26.00 -12.97
N VAL A 177 7.08 -25.14 -12.01
CA VAL A 177 6.37 -23.87 -12.26
C VAL A 177 7.19 -22.93 -13.17
N ASN A 178 8.50 -22.91 -12.96
CA ASN A 178 9.44 -22.05 -13.72
C ASN A 178 9.65 -22.49 -15.17
N THR A 179 9.19 -23.69 -15.55
CA THR A 179 9.31 -24.20 -16.92
C THR A 179 8.04 -23.98 -17.75
N LEU A 180 7.00 -23.32 -17.19
CA LEU A 180 5.75 -23.06 -17.87
C LEU A 180 5.95 -22.10 -19.06
N THR A 181 5.46 -22.50 -20.23
CA THR A 181 5.54 -21.70 -21.45
C THR A 181 4.49 -20.58 -21.48
N SER A 182 4.72 -19.54 -22.28
CA SER A 182 3.74 -18.44 -22.45
C SER A 182 2.35 -18.94 -22.87
N GLN A 183 2.27 -19.99 -23.69
CA GLN A 183 1.00 -20.60 -24.09
C GLN A 183 0.29 -21.27 -22.91
N GLN A 184 1.04 -21.99 -22.07
CA GLN A 184 0.49 -22.59 -20.85
C GLN A 184 -0.02 -21.54 -19.86
N LEU A 185 0.66 -20.40 -19.73
CA LEU A 185 0.20 -19.29 -18.88
C LEU A 185 -1.10 -18.68 -19.40
N VAL A 186 -1.22 -18.51 -20.72
CA VAL A 186 -2.48 -18.07 -21.35
C VAL A 186 -3.61 -19.04 -21.05
N ARG A 187 -3.35 -20.35 -21.12
CA ARG A 187 -4.33 -21.39 -20.80
C ARG A 187 -4.76 -21.35 -19.33
N ILE A 188 -3.82 -21.21 -18.39
CA ILE A 188 -4.12 -21.06 -16.95
C ILE A 188 -5.05 -19.86 -16.73
N HIS A 189 -4.69 -18.70 -17.28
CA HIS A 189 -5.47 -17.47 -17.14
C HIS A 189 -6.87 -17.58 -17.78
N GLN A 190 -6.99 -18.21 -18.96
CA GLN A 190 -8.29 -18.48 -19.58
C GLN A 190 -9.16 -19.35 -18.68
N LEU A 191 -8.59 -20.40 -18.10
CA LEU A 191 -9.32 -21.28 -17.20
C LEU A 191 -9.77 -20.55 -15.93
N PHE A 192 -8.93 -19.69 -15.35
CA PHE A 192 -9.30 -18.88 -14.18
C PHE A 192 -10.49 -17.94 -14.43
N ARG A 193 -10.70 -17.51 -15.68
CA ARG A 193 -11.86 -16.70 -16.07
C ARG A 193 -13.13 -17.51 -16.30
N GLN A 194 -12.99 -18.80 -16.62
CA GLN A 194 -14.10 -19.70 -16.93
C GLN A 194 -14.55 -20.50 -15.70
N ALA A 195 -13.61 -20.89 -14.85
CA ALA A 195 -13.86 -21.65 -13.65
C ALA A 195 -14.55 -20.79 -12.59
N LYS A 196 -15.43 -21.42 -11.82
CA LYS A 196 -16.10 -20.79 -10.67
C LYS A 196 -15.26 -21.00 -9.42
N PHE A 197 -14.93 -19.91 -8.75
CA PHE A 197 -14.26 -19.91 -7.44
C PHE A 197 -15.23 -19.38 -6.40
N ASP A 198 -15.04 -19.80 -5.15
CA ASP A 198 -15.78 -19.23 -4.03
C ASP A 198 -15.37 -17.77 -3.82
N ASP A 199 -16.29 -16.96 -3.29
CA ASP A 199 -16.02 -15.55 -3.07
C ASP A 199 -14.84 -15.33 -2.10
N PRO A 200 -14.02 -14.27 -2.30
CA PRO A 200 -12.93 -13.96 -1.40
C PRO A 200 -13.46 -13.66 0.00
N SER A 201 -12.70 -14.05 1.03
CA SER A 201 -13.05 -13.73 2.41
C SER A 201 -12.99 -12.23 2.64
N GLY A 202 -14.01 -11.69 3.32
CA GLY A 202 -14.04 -10.29 3.79
C GLY A 202 -13.41 -10.10 5.17
N ASN A 203 -12.81 -11.15 5.74
CA ASN A 203 -12.14 -11.12 7.04
C ASN A 203 -10.68 -10.66 6.93
#